data_AF-A0A934PSK2-F1
#
_entry.id   AF-A0A934PSK2-F1
#
_cell.length_a   1.000
_cell.length_b   1.000
_cell.length_c   1.000
_cell.angle_alpha   90.00
_cell.angle_beta   90.00
_cell.angle_gamma   90.00
#
_symmetry.space_group_name_H-M   'P 1'
#
loop_
_entity.id
_entity.type
_entity.pdbx_description
1 polymer ?
#
loop_
_entity_poly.entity_id
_entity_poly.type
_entity_poly.pdbx_seq_one_letter_code
_entity_poly.pdbx_strand_id
1 'polypeptide(L)'
;MKNSVGKKIHLAACALLVSIMATSCHYRGHSTTIVTDDGNHRQRIEYSGYVVFDKENKLIDSMSPDGYLKFEQDGLEIEAEADSKGNITYEFDDGGKTKILSEEGKRFLAIAVNETAKAKAKLNSAK
;
A
#
# COMPACT_ATOMS: atom_id res chain seq x y z
N MET A 1 -47.07 36.64 28.56
CA MET A 1 -46.81 36.54 27.10
C MET A 1 -45.33 36.75 26.83
N LYS A 2 -44.58 35.71 26.46
CA LYS A 2 -43.24 35.82 25.86
C LYS A 2 -43.13 34.74 24.78
N ASN A 3 -42.74 35.20 23.60
CA ASN A 3 -43.04 34.61 22.30
C ASN A 3 -42.18 33.38 21.96
N SER A 4 -42.82 32.44 21.25
CA SER A 4 -42.30 31.15 20.78
C SER A 4 -41.86 31.23 19.31
N VAL A 5 -40.69 31.79 19.00
CA VAL A 5 -40.10 31.72 17.65
C VAL A 5 -38.58 31.86 17.73
N GLY A 6 -37.85 30.77 18.02
CA GLY A 6 -36.38 30.87 18.05
C GLY A 6 -35.58 29.59 18.34
N LYS A 7 -36.23 28.50 18.76
CA LYS A 7 -35.52 27.24 19.08
C LYS A 7 -35.56 26.17 17.99
N LYS A 8 -36.29 26.38 16.90
CA LYS A 8 -36.50 25.33 15.87
C LYS A 8 -35.57 25.43 14.65
N ILE A 9 -34.74 26.47 14.55
CA ILE A 9 -33.92 26.73 13.35
C ILE A 9 -32.48 26.21 13.51
N HIS A 10 -32.04 25.84 14.72
CA HIS A 10 -30.67 25.32 14.95
C HIS A 10 -30.54 23.80 14.86
N LEU A 11 -31.63 23.02 14.88
CA LEU A 11 -31.54 21.56 14.87
C LEU A 11 -31.52 20.93 13.47
N ALA A 12 -31.84 21.68 12.41
CA ALA A 12 -31.86 21.13 11.04
C ALA A 12 -30.53 21.28 10.29
N ALA A 13 -29.61 22.14 10.77
CA ALA A 13 -28.35 22.42 10.06
C ALA A 13 -27.23 21.41 10.35
N CYS A 14 -27.29 20.66 11.46
CA CYS A 14 -26.22 19.72 11.82
C CYS A 14 -26.35 18.34 11.17
N ALA A 15 -27.54 17.98 10.66
CA ALA A 15 -27.78 16.65 10.10
C ALA A 15 -27.29 16.48 8.66
N LEU A 16 -27.08 17.58 7.92
CA LEU A 16 -26.68 17.52 6.50
C LEU A 16 -25.15 17.51 6.29
N LEU A 17 -24.36 17.85 7.31
CA LEU A 17 -22.89 17.89 7.20
C LEU A 17 -22.21 16.53 7.47
N VAL A 18 -22.92 15.56 8.06
CA VAL A 18 -22.35 14.24 8.39
C VAL A 18 -22.45 13.25 7.23
N SER A 19 -23.29 13.50 6.22
CA SER A 19 -23.51 12.58 5.10
C SER A 19 -22.44 12.60 3.99
N ILE A 20 -21.45 13.49 4.05
CA ILE A 20 -20.41 13.60 3.00
C ILE A 20 -19.21 12.65 3.25
N MET A 21 -19.06 12.08 4.46
CA MET A 21 -17.92 11.19 4.75
C MET A 21 -18.12 9.72 4.33
N ALA A 22 -19.30 9.35 3.83
CA ALA A 22 -19.61 7.95 3.52
C ALA A 22 -19.26 7.51 2.08
N THR A 23 -18.70 8.38 1.24
CA THR A 23 -18.40 8.05 -0.16
C THR A 23 -16.91 8.23 -0.50
N SER A 24 -16.05 7.37 0.05
CA SER A 24 -14.75 7.08 -0.60
C SER A 24 -14.23 5.65 -0.36
N CYS A 25 -15.07 4.74 0.13
CA CYS A 25 -14.80 3.29 0.02
C CYS A 25 -15.33 2.75 -1.31
N HIS A 26 -14.90 3.31 -2.44
CA HIS A 26 -15.13 2.73 -3.76
C HIS A 26 -13.90 3.05 -4.63
N TYR A 27 -13.31 2.01 -5.21
CA TYR A 27 -12.02 1.94 -5.90
C TYR A 27 -10.79 1.73 -5.02
N ARG A 28 -10.69 0.54 -4.42
CA ARG A 28 -9.37 -0.03 -4.15
C ARG A 28 -9.40 -1.48 -4.61
N GLY A 29 -8.55 -1.81 -5.58
CA GLY A 29 -8.17 -3.21 -5.79
C GLY A 29 -7.76 -3.82 -4.45
N HIS A 30 -7.95 -5.12 -4.29
CA HIS A 30 -7.59 -5.81 -3.05
C HIS A 30 -6.10 -5.58 -2.77
N SER A 31 -5.79 -4.72 -1.80
CA SER A 31 -4.44 -4.57 -1.27
C SER A 31 -4.28 -5.45 -0.03
N THR A 32 -3.09 -6.00 0.13
CA THR A 32 -2.70 -6.77 1.30
C THR A 32 -1.59 -6.00 2.01
N THR A 33 -1.76 -5.78 3.32
CA THR A 33 -0.73 -5.21 4.19
C THR A 33 -0.37 -6.23 5.25
N ILE A 34 0.92 -6.48 5.41
CA ILE A 34 1.50 -7.36 6.41
C ILE A 34 2.51 -6.53 7.19
N VAL A 35 2.31 -6.43 8.51
CA VAL A 35 3.24 -5.73 9.41
C VAL A 35 3.78 -6.75 10.40
N THR A 36 5.10 -6.81 10.50
CA THR A 36 5.83 -7.58 11.50
C THR A 36 6.61 -6.60 12.36
N ASP A 37 6.43 -6.68 13.67
CA ASP A 37 7.15 -5.86 14.65
C ASP A 37 7.44 -6.74 15.87
N ASP A 38 8.72 -6.89 16.22
CA ASP A 38 9.17 -7.64 17.40
C ASP A 38 9.86 -6.76 18.46
N GLY A 39 9.78 -5.43 18.30
CA GLY A 39 10.40 -4.43 19.17
C GLY A 39 11.85 -4.08 18.82
N ASN A 40 12.57 -4.92 18.08
CA ASN A 40 13.91 -4.61 17.57
C ASN A 40 13.94 -4.46 16.05
N HIS A 41 13.01 -5.11 15.37
CA HIS A 41 12.90 -5.15 13.93
C HIS A 41 11.46 -4.84 13.52
N ARG A 42 11.34 -3.96 12.52
CA ARG A 42 10.04 -3.60 11.95
C ARG A 42 10.07 -3.78 10.44
N GLN A 43 9.14 -4.57 9.95
CA GLN A 43 8.94 -4.84 8.52
C GLN A 43 7.50 -4.59 8.13
N ARG A 44 7.29 -3.94 6.99
CA ARG A 44 5.98 -3.72 6.38
C ARG A 44 6.03 -4.12 4.91
N ILE A 45 5.14 -5.02 4.53
CA ILE A 45 4.90 -5.41 3.14
C ILE A 45 3.49 -4.94 2.78
N GLU A 46 3.37 -4.15 1.73
CA GLU A 46 2.09 -3.73 1.18
C GLU A 46 2.08 -4.00 -0.33
N TYR A 47 1.04 -4.64 -0.85
CA TYR A 47 0.92 -4.85 -2.29
C TYR A 47 -0.52 -4.88 -2.75
N SER A 48 -0.75 -4.56 -4.02
CA SER A 48 -2.05 -4.66 -4.69
C SER A 48 -1.89 -5.38 -6.02
N GLY A 49 -2.89 -6.19 -6.37
CA GLY A 49 -2.90 -6.99 -7.58
C GLY A 49 -1.91 -8.16 -7.52
N TYR A 50 -1.55 -8.70 -8.69
CA TYR A 50 -0.56 -9.76 -8.78
C TYR A 50 0.84 -9.18 -8.92
N VAL A 51 1.78 -9.74 -8.17
CA VAL A 51 3.22 -9.46 -8.26
C VAL A 51 3.90 -10.80 -8.44
N VAL A 52 4.48 -11.01 -9.62
CA VAL A 52 5.19 -12.21 -10.03
C VAL A 52 6.67 -11.95 -9.88
N PHE A 53 7.33 -12.78 -9.09
CA PHE A 53 8.76 -12.72 -8.88
C PHE A 53 9.49 -13.64 -9.86
N ASP A 54 10.74 -13.31 -10.15
CA ASP A 54 11.61 -14.18 -10.93
C ASP A 54 11.85 -15.52 -10.21
N LYS A 55 12.40 -16.50 -10.93
CA LYS A 55 12.63 -17.84 -10.39
C LYS A 55 13.57 -17.85 -9.19
N GLU A 56 14.46 -16.87 -9.09
CA GLU A 56 15.42 -16.74 -8.01
C GLU A 56 14.87 -15.96 -6.80
N ASN A 57 13.66 -15.40 -6.90
CA ASN A 57 13.06 -14.49 -5.92
C ASN A 57 14.01 -13.32 -5.54
N LYS A 58 14.59 -12.67 -6.55
CA LYS A 58 15.46 -11.51 -6.42
C LYS A 58 14.89 -10.28 -7.14
N LEU A 59 14.03 -10.49 -8.14
CA LEU A 59 13.48 -9.44 -8.99
C LEU A 59 11.97 -9.60 -9.14
N ILE A 60 11.33 -8.53 -9.60
CA ILE A 60 9.95 -8.55 -10.05
C ILE A 60 9.96 -8.82 -11.55
N ASP A 61 9.35 -9.93 -11.96
CA ASP A 61 9.22 -10.34 -13.36
C ASP A 61 8.05 -9.62 -14.03
N SER A 62 6.89 -9.56 -13.36
CA SER A 62 5.72 -8.84 -13.84
C SER A 62 4.76 -8.45 -12.73
N MET A 63 3.93 -7.44 -13.02
CA MET A 63 2.91 -6.92 -12.12
C MET A 63 1.62 -6.66 -12.88
N SER A 64 0.48 -6.68 -12.17
CA SER A 64 -0.78 -6.21 -12.75
C SER A 64 -0.69 -4.75 -13.16
N PRO A 65 -1.39 -4.32 -14.22
CA PRO A 65 -1.61 -2.91 -14.48
C PRO A 65 -2.09 -2.20 -13.21
N ASP A 66 -1.51 -1.04 -12.92
CA ASP A 66 -1.80 -0.23 -11.72
C ASP A 66 -1.57 -0.97 -10.38
N GLY A 67 -0.81 -2.08 -10.42
CA GLY A 67 -0.37 -2.82 -9.25
C GLY A 67 0.85 -2.17 -8.61
N TYR A 68 1.05 -2.46 -7.32
CA TYR A 68 2.23 -1.99 -6.59
C TYR A 68 2.72 -3.01 -5.57
N LEU A 69 3.99 -2.90 -5.20
CA LEU A 69 4.63 -3.53 -4.04
C LEU A 69 5.43 -2.45 -3.33
N LYS A 70 5.09 -2.18 -2.07
CA LYS A 70 5.84 -1.33 -1.16
C LYS A 70 6.39 -2.17 -0.03
N PHE A 71 7.69 -2.05 0.21
CA PHE A 71 8.40 -2.76 1.25
C PHE A 71 9.19 -1.78 2.09
N GLU A 72 8.98 -1.83 3.40
CA GLU A 72 9.70 -1.04 4.38
C GLU A 72 10.33 -1.99 5.39
N GLN A 73 11.60 -1.76 5.72
CA GLN A 73 12.32 -2.52 6.73
C GLN A 73 13.29 -1.61 7.47
N ASP A 74 13.12 -1.51 8.78
CA ASP A 74 14.01 -0.78 9.69
C ASP A 74 14.27 0.68 9.24
N GLY A 75 13.26 1.32 8.64
CA GLY A 75 13.30 2.70 8.16
C GLY A 75 13.75 2.88 6.71
N LEU A 76 14.22 1.83 6.03
CA LEU A 76 14.49 1.85 4.59
C LEU A 76 13.25 1.42 3.81
N GLU A 77 13.00 2.07 2.68
CA GLU A 77 11.83 1.80 1.85
C GLU A 77 12.20 1.54 0.39
N ILE A 78 11.48 0.61 -0.24
CA ILE A 78 11.41 0.48 -1.70
C ILE A 78 9.98 0.28 -2.16
N GLU A 79 9.62 1.00 -3.21
CA GLU A 79 8.34 0.87 -3.90
C GLU A 79 8.59 0.45 -5.35
N ALA A 80 7.81 -0.52 -5.82
CA ALA A 80 7.69 -0.90 -7.22
C ALA A 80 6.24 -0.68 -7.64
N GLU A 81 6.02 0.10 -8.69
CA GLU A 81 4.69 0.42 -9.21
C GLU A 81 4.66 0.11 -10.70
N ALA A 82 3.56 -0.48 -11.15
CA ALA A 82 3.31 -0.75 -12.56
C ALA A 82 2.35 0.28 -13.13
N ASP A 83 2.69 0.84 -14.29
CA ASP A 83 1.77 1.70 -15.03
C ASP A 83 0.57 0.92 -15.60
N SER A 84 -0.38 1.63 -16.24
CA SER A 84 -1.53 1.04 -16.94
C SER A 84 -1.20 -0.01 -18.02
N LYS A 85 0.08 -0.13 -18.42
CA LYS A 85 0.58 -1.11 -19.40
C LYS A 85 1.40 -2.22 -18.73
N GLY A 86 1.55 -2.21 -17.41
CA GLY A 86 2.37 -3.16 -16.67
C GLY A 86 3.86 -2.83 -16.66
N ASN A 87 4.29 -1.65 -17.11
CA ASN A 87 5.70 -1.27 -17.02
C ASN A 87 6.05 -0.87 -15.58
N ILE A 88 7.08 -1.51 -15.03
CA ILE A 88 7.47 -1.33 -13.64
C ILE A 88 8.46 -0.17 -13.52
N THR A 89 8.22 0.72 -12.57
CA THR A 89 9.16 1.72 -12.06
C THR A 89 9.40 1.50 -10.58
N TYR A 90 10.59 1.90 -10.11
CA TYR A 90 11.03 1.72 -8.75
C TYR A 90 11.36 3.05 -8.11
N GLU A 91 11.10 3.17 -6.81
CA GLU A 91 11.50 4.27 -5.95
C GLU A 91 12.19 3.68 -4.72
N PHE A 92 13.38 4.16 -4.38
CA PHE A 92 14.15 3.65 -3.23
C PHE A 92 14.53 4.82 -2.34
N ASP A 93 14.16 4.72 -1.06
CA ASP A 93 14.48 5.66 0.03
C ASP A 93 14.23 7.14 -0.32
N ASP A 94 12.97 7.48 -0.65
CA ASP A 94 12.52 8.82 -1.09
C ASP A 94 13.29 9.39 -2.31
N GLY A 95 13.95 8.51 -3.07
CA GLY A 95 14.60 8.85 -4.33
C GLY A 95 13.60 9.15 -5.45
N GLY A 96 14.11 9.44 -6.65
CA GLY A 96 13.24 9.60 -7.82
C GLY A 96 12.81 8.25 -8.42
N LYS A 97 11.57 8.17 -8.91
CA LYS A 97 11.09 7.03 -9.70
C LYS A 97 12.01 6.76 -10.90
N THR A 98 12.51 5.54 -10.99
CA THR A 98 13.47 5.10 -12.01
C THR A 98 13.16 3.68 -12.50
N LYS A 99 13.57 3.36 -13.73
CA LYS A 99 13.54 1.97 -14.23
C LYS A 99 14.79 1.18 -13.84
N ILE A 100 15.84 1.87 -13.42
CA ILE A 100 17.14 1.28 -13.09
C ILE A 100 17.50 1.71 -11.68
N LEU A 101 17.52 0.74 -10.77
CA LEU A 101 17.93 0.92 -9.39
C LEU A 101 19.47 1.01 -9.27
N SER A 102 19.93 1.71 -8.24
CA SER A 102 21.31 1.65 -7.77
C SER A 102 21.66 0.23 -7.30
N GLU A 103 22.94 -0.08 -7.12
CA GLU A 103 23.36 -1.38 -6.58
C GLU A 103 22.81 -1.66 -5.18
N GLU A 104 22.64 -0.61 -4.37
CA GLU A 104 21.99 -0.71 -3.07
C GLU A 104 20.50 -1.00 -3.20
N GLY A 105 19.79 -0.24 -4.05
CA GLY A 105 18.37 -0.48 -4.32
C GLY A 105 18.09 -1.87 -4.88
N LYS A 106 18.97 -2.41 -5.75
CA LYS A 106 18.87 -3.81 -6.24
C LYS A 106 19.01 -4.83 -5.12
N ARG A 107 19.96 -4.62 -4.19
CA ARG A 107 20.12 -5.51 -3.02
C ARG A 107 18.88 -5.46 -2.13
N PHE A 108 18.36 -4.26 -1.89
CA PHE A 108 17.17 -4.09 -1.05
C PHE A 108 15.90 -4.63 -1.73
N LEU A 109 15.76 -4.50 -3.04
CA LEU A 109 14.70 -5.15 -3.82
C LEU A 109 14.73 -6.67 -3.66
N ALA A 110 15.91 -7.29 -3.71
CA ALA A 110 16.03 -8.72 -3.53
C ALA A 110 15.56 -9.17 -2.13
N ILE A 111 15.84 -8.37 -1.09
CA ILE A 111 15.31 -8.60 0.27
C ILE A 111 13.79 -8.49 0.26
N ALA A 112 13.24 -7.40 -0.29
CA ALA A 112 11.81 -7.17 -0.38
C ALA A 112 11.06 -8.32 -1.08
N VAL A 113 11.59 -8.79 -2.22
CA VAL A 113 11.03 -9.92 -2.98
C VAL A 113 11.06 -11.20 -2.15
N ASN A 114 12.20 -11.51 -1.53
CA ASN A 114 12.36 -12.72 -0.73
C ASN A 114 11.41 -12.76 0.48
N GLU A 115 11.32 -11.66 1.22
CA GLU A 115 10.44 -11.54 2.39
C GLU A 115 8.96 -11.54 1.99
N THR A 116 8.60 -10.90 0.88
CA THR A 116 7.24 -10.95 0.35
C THR A 116 6.85 -12.36 -0.08
N ALA A 117 7.74 -13.10 -0.74
CA ALA A 117 7.51 -14.49 -1.12
C ALA A 117 7.29 -15.39 0.11
N LYS A 118 8.14 -15.26 1.15
CA LYS A 118 7.97 -15.97 2.42
C LYS A 118 6.63 -15.62 3.10
N ALA A 119 6.27 -14.34 3.15
CA ALA A 119 5.04 -13.89 3.78
C ALA A 119 3.80 -14.45 3.03
N LYS A 120 3.81 -14.41 1.70
CA LYS A 120 2.77 -15.04 0.86
C LYS A 120 2.66 -16.55 1.11
N ALA A 121 3.79 -17.25 1.21
CA ALA A 121 3.80 -18.69 1.50
C ALA A 121 3.16 -19.00 2.87
N LYS A 122 3.52 -18.22 3.91
CA LYS A 122 2.92 -18.36 5.26
C LYS A 122 1.40 -18.14 5.24
N LEU A 123 0.93 -17.11 4.53
CA LEU A 123 -0.50 -16.81 4.41
C LEU A 123 -1.28 -17.94 3.70
N ASN A 124 -0.67 -18.59 2.70
CA ASN A 124 -1.29 -19.69 1.98
C ASN A 124 -1.32 -21.00 2.78
N SER A 125 -0.30 -21.26 3.60
CA SER A 125 -0.25 -22.45 4.47
C SER A 125 -1.18 -22.37 5.70
N ALA A 126 -1.68 -21.18 6.04
CA ALA A 126 -2.56 -20.95 7.19
C ALA A 126 -4.05 -21.05 6.85
N LYS A 127 -4.40 -21.28 5.58
CA LYS A 127 -5.77 -21.52 5.10
C LYS A 127 -6.07 -23.01 5.05
#